data_AF-A0ABD3DSL3-F1
#
_entry.id   AF-A0ABD3DSL3-F1
#
_cell.length_a   1.000
_cell.length_b   1.000
_cell.length_c   1.000
_cell.angle_alpha   90.00
_cell.angle_beta   90.00
_cell.angle_gamma   90.00
#
_symmetry.space_group_name_H-M   'P 1'
#
loop_
_entity.id
_entity.type
_entity.pdbx_description
1 polymer ?
#
loop_
_entity_poly.entity_id
_entity_poly.type
_entity_poly.pdbx_seq_one_letter_code
_entity_poly.pdbx_strand_id
1 'polypeptide(L)'
;MATSGQHSVYKGIRCRNGKWVSEIREPRKTTRIWLGTYATPEMAAAAYDVAALALKGRDAMVNFPDSAHLYPIPASRSASDIQAAAYAAAAKMKSGNLPENEDSLNEFVDEEALFDMPKLLVEMAHGMLVSPPHLKLASDEESPDDYYSRFDGLWS
;
A
#
# COMPACT_ATOMS: atom_id res chain seq x y z
N MET A 1 25.91 -10.29 -24.66
CA MET A 1 24.94 -11.40 -24.75
C MET A 1 23.67 -10.97 -24.00
N ALA A 2 22.65 -10.50 -24.73
CA ALA A 2 21.38 -10.15 -24.12
C ALA A 2 20.64 -11.46 -23.80
N THR A 3 20.48 -11.78 -22.51
CA THR A 3 19.55 -12.84 -22.12
C THR A 3 18.16 -12.33 -22.47
N SER A 4 17.59 -12.92 -23.51
CA SER A 4 16.20 -12.79 -23.89
C SER A 4 15.35 -12.81 -22.63
N GLY A 5 14.63 -11.71 -22.40
CA GLY A 5 13.81 -11.53 -21.22
C GLY A 5 12.93 -12.74 -21.05
N GLN A 6 13.19 -13.52 -19.99
CA GLN A 6 12.33 -14.61 -19.59
C GLN A 6 10.96 -13.99 -19.36
N HIS A 7 10.06 -14.17 -20.33
CA HIS A 7 8.68 -13.83 -20.16
C HIS A 7 8.21 -14.64 -18.96
N SER A 8 7.88 -13.95 -17.86
CA SER A 8 7.32 -14.60 -16.68
C SER A 8 6.19 -15.52 -17.13
N VAL A 9 6.15 -16.74 -16.58
CA VAL A 9 5.15 -17.78 -16.92
C VAL A 9 3.72 -17.24 -16.79
N TYR A 10 3.53 -16.26 -15.89
CA TYR A 10 2.27 -15.59 -15.65
C TYR A 10 2.29 -14.12 -16.06
N LYS A 11 1.14 -13.65 -16.56
CA LYS A 11 0.94 -12.26 -17.01
C LYS A 11 1.01 -11.30 -15.83
N GLY A 12 1.65 -10.16 -16.05
CA GLY A 12 1.77 -9.10 -15.03
C GLY A 12 2.74 -9.41 -13.90
N ILE A 13 3.41 -10.57 -13.93
CA ILE A 13 4.33 -11.00 -12.87
C ILE A 13 5.76 -10.67 -13.27
N ARG A 14 6.56 -10.23 -12.30
CA ARG A 14 8.01 -10.04 -12.45
C ARG A 14 8.73 -10.72 -11.30
N CYS A 15 9.82 -11.42 -11.58
CA CYS A 15 10.66 -12.01 -10.54
C CYS A 15 11.90 -11.14 -10.31
N ARG A 16 12.17 -10.81 -9.05
CA ARG A 16 13.41 -10.14 -8.63
C ARG A 16 13.95 -10.82 -7.38
N ASN A 17 15.16 -11.37 -7.48
CA ASN A 17 15.86 -12.05 -6.38
C ASN A 17 14.99 -13.12 -5.67
N GLY A 18 14.20 -13.89 -6.44
CA GLY A 18 13.31 -14.92 -5.89
C GLY A 18 12.01 -14.39 -5.27
N LYS A 19 11.76 -13.08 -5.29
CA LYS A 19 10.45 -12.49 -4.93
C LYS A 19 9.62 -12.24 -6.18
N TRP A 20 8.33 -12.55 -6.10
CA TRP A 20 7.39 -12.39 -7.19
C TRP A 20 6.57 -11.14 -6.98
N VAL A 21 6.65 -10.23 -7.94
CA VAL A 21 5.98 -8.94 -7.93
C VAL A 21 4.77 -9.00 -8.85
N SER A 22 3.62 -8.51 -8.39
CA SER A 22 2.42 -8.35 -9.21
C SER A 22 2.05 -6.87 -9.34
N GLU A 23 1.91 -6.39 -10.57
CA GLU A 23 1.49 -5.02 -10.89
C GLU A 23 0.57 -5.00 -12.11
N ILE A 24 -0.36 -4.05 -12.17
CA ILE A 24 -1.25 -3.87 -13.32
C ILE A 24 -1.29 -2.42 -13.80
N ARG A 25 -1.46 -2.26 -15.12
CA ARG A 25 -1.70 -0.96 -15.76
C ARG A 25 -3.19 -0.79 -15.98
N GLU A 26 -3.71 0.37 -15.61
CA GLU A 26 -5.10 0.71 -15.86
C GLU A 26 -5.33 0.98 -17.36
N PRO A 27 -6.30 0.32 -18.02
CA PRO A 27 -6.65 0.67 -19.39
C PRO A 27 -7.19 2.10 -19.37
N ARG A 28 -6.61 2.99 -20.18
CA ARG A 28 -6.86 4.46 -20.28
C ARG A 28 -5.99 5.35 -19.40
N LYS A 29 -5.20 4.82 -18.47
CA LYS A 29 -4.25 5.63 -17.68
C LYS A 29 -2.82 5.13 -17.87
N THR A 30 -1.86 6.02 -17.66
CA THR A 30 -0.44 5.64 -17.59
C THR A 30 -0.02 5.16 -16.19
N THR A 31 -0.94 5.20 -15.22
CA THR A 31 -0.71 4.79 -13.84
C THR A 31 -0.57 3.29 -13.73
N ARG A 32 0.27 2.86 -12.78
CA ARG A 32 0.43 1.46 -12.40
C ARG A 32 -0.08 1.30 -10.98
N ILE A 33 -0.81 0.23 -10.76
CA ILE A 33 -1.22 -0.19 -9.43
C ILE A 33 -0.29 -1.33 -9.03
N TRP A 34 0.45 -1.09 -7.95
CA TRP A 34 1.21 -2.13 -7.29
C TRP A 34 0.24 -3.04 -6.54
N LEU A 35 0.17 -4.33 -6.87
CA LEU A 35 -0.77 -5.25 -6.22
C LEU A 35 -0.13 -5.92 -5.00
N GLY A 36 1.17 -6.18 -5.07
CA GLY A 36 1.93 -6.73 -3.94
C GLY A 36 3.17 -7.50 -4.35
N THR A 37 3.89 -8.00 -3.33
CA THR A 37 4.97 -8.98 -3.48
C THR A 37 4.58 -10.29 -2.81
N TYR A 38 4.85 -11.41 -3.46
CA TYR A 38 4.45 -12.73 -3.04
C TYR A 38 5.62 -13.72 -3.09
N ALA A 39 5.50 -14.79 -2.30
CA ALA A 39 6.51 -15.83 -2.19
C ALA A 39 6.49 -16.80 -3.38
N THR A 40 5.32 -17.03 -3.97
CA THR A 40 5.14 -17.92 -5.12
C THR A 40 4.59 -17.16 -6.33
N PRO A 41 4.90 -17.61 -7.55
CA PRO A 41 4.36 -17.00 -8.76
C PRO A 41 2.85 -17.19 -8.89
N GLU A 42 2.29 -18.29 -8.38
CA GLU A 42 0.85 -18.59 -8.40
C GLU A 42 0.05 -17.58 -7.57
N MET A 43 0.54 -17.23 -6.39
CA MET A 43 -0.08 -16.20 -5.54
C MET A 43 -0.09 -14.85 -6.25
N ALA A 44 1.04 -14.48 -6.86
CA ALA A 44 1.17 -13.23 -7.58
C ALA A 44 0.23 -13.16 -8.79
N ALA A 45 0.10 -14.28 -9.51
CA ALA A 45 -0.78 -14.43 -10.67
C ALA A 45 -2.27 -14.37 -10.28
N ALA A 46 -2.66 -14.99 -9.16
CA ALA A 46 -4.03 -14.88 -8.66
C ALA A 46 -4.40 -13.44 -8.26
N ALA A 47 -3.48 -12.74 -7.60
CA ALA A 47 -3.64 -11.31 -7.32
C ALA A 47 -3.82 -10.48 -8.60
N TYR A 48 -3.05 -10.78 -9.64
CA TYR A 48 -3.17 -10.10 -10.94
C TYR A 48 -4.54 -10.33 -11.58
N ASP A 49 -5.08 -11.55 -11.51
CA ASP A 49 -6.35 -11.91 -12.13
C ASP A 49 -7.53 -11.14 -11.55
N VAL A 50 -7.57 -10.97 -10.22
CA VAL A 50 -8.57 -10.13 -9.56
C VAL A 50 -8.50 -8.69 -10.05
N ALA A 51 -7.29 -8.14 -10.10
CA ALA A 51 -7.10 -6.78 -10.56
C ALA A 51 -7.47 -6.60 -12.04
N ALA A 52 -7.17 -7.60 -12.87
CA ALA A 52 -7.54 -7.59 -14.27
C ALA A 52 -9.07 -7.63 -14.44
N LEU A 53 -9.76 -8.48 -13.68
CA LEU A 53 -11.23 -8.56 -13.65
C LEU A 53 -11.86 -7.25 -13.16
N ALA A 54 -11.28 -6.62 -12.13
CA ALA A 54 -11.76 -5.34 -11.60
C ALA A 54 -11.70 -4.21 -12.64
N LEU A 55 -10.61 -4.16 -13.41
CA LEU A 55 -10.33 -3.07 -14.35
C LEU A 55 -10.95 -3.28 -15.73
N LYS A 56 -10.87 -4.51 -16.27
CA LYS A 56 -11.36 -4.85 -17.62
C LYS A 56 -12.75 -5.49 -17.62
N GLY A 57 -13.24 -5.94 -16.46
CA GLY A 57 -14.50 -6.65 -16.35
C GLY A 57 -14.40 -8.10 -16.81
N ARG A 58 -15.52 -8.64 -17.32
CA ARG A 58 -15.64 -10.06 -17.73
C ARG A 58 -14.79 -10.45 -18.93
N ASP A 59 -14.32 -9.47 -19.70
CA ASP A 59 -13.45 -9.68 -20.87
C ASP A 59 -11.95 -9.64 -20.49
N ALA A 60 -11.64 -9.71 -19.20
CA ALA A 60 -10.27 -9.76 -18.72
C ALA A 60 -9.63 -11.11 -19.08
N MET A 61 -8.50 -11.06 -19.78
CA MET A 61 -7.62 -12.21 -19.92
C MET A 61 -6.90 -12.50 -18.60
N VAL A 62 -7.44 -13.45 -17.83
CA VAL A 62 -6.85 -13.96 -16.59
C VAL A 62 -5.82 -15.07 -16.85
N ASN A 63 -5.00 -15.39 -15.84
CA ASN A 63 -4.06 -16.51 -15.83
C ASN A 63 -4.75 -17.82 -15.44
N PHE A 64 -5.69 -17.78 -14.50
CA PHE A 64 -6.45 -18.93 -14.00
C PHE A 64 -7.94 -18.79 -14.32
N PRO A 65 -8.39 -19.21 -15.52
CA PRO A 65 -9.80 -19.13 -15.91
C PRO A 65 -10.69 -19.98 -15.00
N ASP A 66 -10.21 -21.13 -14.53
CA ASP A 66 -10.98 -22.05 -13.67
C ASP A 66 -11.25 -21.44 -12.29
N SER A 67 -10.34 -20.61 -11.80
CA SER A 67 -10.45 -19.92 -10.51
C SER A 67 -11.14 -18.56 -10.59
N ALA A 68 -11.45 -18.08 -11.80
CA ALA A 68 -11.99 -16.73 -12.02
C ALA A 68 -13.30 -16.48 -11.26
N HIS A 69 -14.12 -17.53 -11.11
CA HIS A 69 -15.40 -17.48 -10.39
C HIS A 69 -15.26 -17.46 -8.87
N LEU A 70 -14.09 -17.84 -8.33
CA LEU A 70 -13.82 -17.93 -6.89
C LEU A 70 -13.18 -16.65 -6.33
N TYR A 71 -12.81 -15.72 -7.21
CA TYR A 71 -12.15 -14.49 -6.82
C TYR A 71 -13.08 -13.51 -6.11
N PRO A 72 -12.58 -12.83 -5.07
CA PRO A 72 -13.31 -11.77 -4.41
C PRO A 72 -13.57 -10.62 -5.39
N ILE A 73 -14.79 -10.09 -5.37
CA ILE A 73 -15.16 -8.92 -6.16
C ILE A 73 -14.74 -7.68 -5.34
N PRO A 74 -13.89 -6.79 -5.87
CA PRO A 74 -13.52 -5.58 -5.15
C PRO A 74 -14.73 -4.64 -5.04
N ALA A 75 -14.84 -3.94 -3.91
CA ALA A 75 -15.94 -3.03 -3.63
C ALA A 75 -16.00 -1.85 -4.61
N SER A 76 -14.85 -1.40 -5.11
CA SER A 76 -14.77 -0.36 -6.13
C SER A 76 -13.56 -0.56 -7.07
N ARG A 77 -13.42 0.35 -8.03
CA ARG A 77 -12.25 0.41 -8.94
C ARG A 77 -11.09 1.25 -8.36
N SER A 78 -11.14 1.58 -7.07
CA SER A 78 -10.02 2.25 -6.40
C SER A 78 -8.82 1.31 -6.31
N ALA A 79 -7.60 1.87 -6.28
CA ALA A 79 -6.39 1.07 -6.17
C ALA A 79 -6.36 0.26 -4.86
N SER A 80 -6.86 0.84 -3.76
CA SER A 80 -6.89 0.21 -2.44
C SER A 80 -7.85 -0.99 -2.39
N ASP A 81 -9.07 -0.84 -2.92
CA ASP A 81 -10.04 -1.95 -2.93
C ASP A 81 -9.56 -3.10 -3.82
N ILE A 82 -8.93 -2.77 -4.96
CA ILE A 82 -8.33 -3.75 -5.85
C ILE A 82 -7.18 -4.49 -5.15
N GLN A 83 -6.31 -3.79 -4.42
CA GLN A 83 -5.22 -4.39 -3.66
C GLN A 83 -5.74 -5.34 -2.58
N ALA A 84 -6.76 -4.92 -1.81
CA ALA A 84 -7.36 -5.75 -0.77
C ALA A 84 -7.95 -7.05 -1.35
N ALA A 85 -8.71 -6.95 -2.44
CA ALA A 85 -9.26 -8.12 -3.12
C ALA A 85 -8.17 -9.01 -3.73
N ALA A 86 -7.12 -8.42 -4.32
CA ALA A 86 -5.98 -9.14 -4.87
C ALA A 86 -5.21 -9.91 -3.79
N TYR A 87 -5.00 -9.30 -2.61
CA TYR A 87 -4.40 -9.96 -1.47
C TYR A 87 -5.22 -11.15 -0.99
N ALA A 88 -6.54 -10.99 -0.84
CA ALA A 88 -7.43 -12.07 -0.44
C ALA A 88 -7.40 -13.25 -1.44
N ALA A 89 -7.32 -12.99 -2.75
CA ALA A 89 -7.16 -14.04 -3.74
C ALA A 89 -5.80 -14.76 -3.67
N ALA A 90 -4.72 -14.01 -3.43
CA ALA A 90 -3.40 -14.60 -3.23
C ALA A 90 -3.38 -15.49 -1.96
N ALA A 91 -4.04 -15.07 -0.88
CA ALA A 91 -4.15 -15.86 0.34
C ALA A 91 -4.83 -17.22 0.09
N LYS A 92 -5.90 -17.26 -0.73
CA LYS A 92 -6.56 -18.52 -1.10
C LYS A 92 -5.62 -19.50 -1.84
N MET A 93 -4.69 -19.00 -2.65
CA MET A 93 -3.68 -19.85 -3.31
C MET A 93 -2.65 -20.42 -2.34
N LYS A 94 -2.36 -19.73 -1.23
CA LYS A 94 -1.44 -20.21 -0.18
C LYS A 94 -2.03 -21.42 0.55
N SER A 95 -3.33 -21.39 0.86
CA SER A 95 -4.02 -22.46 1.59
C SER A 95 -4.14 -23.79 0.83
N GLY A 96 -3.91 -23.80 -0.49
CA GLY A 96 -3.83 -25.03 -1.27
C GLY A 96 -2.58 -25.89 -1.01
N ASN A 97 -1.64 -25.41 -0.17
CA ASN A 97 -0.31 -26.00 0.00
C ASN A 97 0.11 -26.16 1.50
N LEU A 98 -0.72 -26.83 2.32
CA LEU A 98 -0.52 -27.29 3.73
C LEU A 98 -1.11 -26.42 4.88
N PRO A 99 -1.28 -27.00 6.09
CA PRO A 99 -2.53 -27.06 6.86
C PRO A 99 -2.86 -25.76 7.61
N GLU A 100 -4.16 -25.60 7.88
CA GLU A 100 -4.79 -24.71 8.85
C GLU A 100 -3.84 -24.29 9.99
N ASN A 101 -3.18 -23.14 9.84
CA ASN A 101 -2.58 -22.39 10.94
C ASN A 101 -2.81 -20.91 10.62
N GLU A 102 -3.89 -20.39 11.21
CA GLU A 102 -4.34 -19.00 11.15
C GLU A 102 -3.40 -18.08 11.93
N ASP A 103 -2.19 -17.84 11.44
CA ASP A 103 -1.30 -16.86 12.07
C ASP A 103 -0.40 -16.20 11.02
N SER A 104 -0.94 -15.25 10.25
CA SER A 104 -0.16 -14.18 9.56
C SER A 104 -1.07 -13.21 8.77
N LEU A 105 -2.22 -12.82 9.34
CA LEU A 105 -3.07 -11.78 8.77
C LEU A 105 -3.11 -10.57 9.73
N ASN A 106 -1.94 -10.09 10.17
CA ASN A 106 -1.85 -8.82 10.90
C ASN A 106 -1.94 -7.63 9.94
N GLU A 107 -3.13 -7.45 9.37
CA GLU A 107 -3.70 -6.13 9.12
C GLU A 107 -5.17 -6.16 9.58
N PHE A 108 -5.38 -6.65 10.80
CA PHE A 108 -6.59 -6.38 11.56
C PHE A 108 -6.55 -4.90 11.94
N VAL A 109 -7.52 -4.13 11.44
CA VAL A 109 -7.91 -2.90 12.12
C VAL A 109 -8.57 -3.35 13.43
N ASP A 110 -7.91 -3.12 14.56
CA ASP A 110 -8.47 -3.44 15.88
C ASP A 110 -9.79 -2.67 16.06
N GLU A 111 -10.91 -3.39 16.09
CA GLU A 111 -12.24 -2.86 16.34
C GLU A 111 -12.38 -2.26 17.76
N GLU A 112 -11.43 -2.54 18.67
CA GLU A 112 -11.30 -1.92 19.99
C GLU A 112 -10.92 -0.42 19.93
N ALA A 113 -10.21 0.03 18.89
CA ALA A 113 -9.88 1.44 18.73
C ALA A 113 -11.11 2.31 18.42
N LEU A 114 -12.20 1.71 17.95
CA LEU A 114 -13.46 2.42 17.66
C LEU A 114 -14.29 2.69 18.92
N PHE A 115 -14.19 1.82 19.94
CA PHE A 115 -14.97 1.91 21.17
C PHE A 115 -14.28 2.68 22.30
N ASP A 116 -12.95 2.85 22.27
CA ASP A 116 -12.17 3.53 23.33
C ASP A 116 -11.77 5.00 23.05
N MET A 117 -12.17 5.54 21.89
CA MET A 117 -12.05 6.97 21.55
C MET A 117 -12.52 7.97 22.63
N PRO A 118 -13.60 7.75 23.42
CA PRO A 118 -14.00 8.71 24.44
C PRO A 118 -13.03 8.78 25.64
N LYS A 119 -12.26 7.73 25.94
CA LYS A 119 -11.29 7.75 27.06
C LYS A 119 -10.02 8.52 26.70
N LEU A 120 -9.56 8.39 25.46
CA LEU A 120 -8.35 9.06 24.95
C LEU A 120 -8.51 10.61 24.92
N LEU A 121 -9.73 11.10 24.68
CA LEU A 121 -10.09 12.52 24.74
C LEU A 121 -10.07 13.09 26.18
N VAL A 122 -10.42 12.25 27.18
CA VAL A 122 -10.40 12.62 28.60
C VAL A 122 -8.97 12.73 29.13
N GLU A 123 -8.06 11.85 28.71
CA GLU A 123 -6.66 11.89 29.13
C GLU A 123 -5.91 13.11 28.56
N MET A 124 -6.15 13.51 27.30
CA MET A 124 -5.57 14.74 26.73
C MET A 124 -6.05 16.00 27.45
N ALA A 125 -7.32 16.05 27.90
CA ALA A 125 -7.85 17.16 28.67
C ALA A 125 -7.19 17.30 30.05
N HIS A 126 -6.75 16.20 30.67
CA HIS A 126 -6.06 16.23 31.96
C HIS A 126 -4.63 16.84 31.86
N GLY A 127 -3.96 16.73 30.71
CA GLY A 127 -2.63 17.30 30.51
C GLY A 127 -2.59 18.84 30.38
N MET A 128 -3.71 19.48 30.02
CA MET A 128 -3.80 20.93 29.84
C MET A 128 -4.07 21.71 31.15
N LEU A 129 -4.30 21.02 32.27
CA LEU A 129 -4.51 21.63 33.60
C LEU A 129 -3.20 21.97 34.34
N VAL A 130 -2.05 21.67 33.75
CA VAL A 130 -0.76 22.10 34.30
C VAL A 130 -0.49 23.52 33.81
N SER A 131 -0.68 24.50 34.71
CA SER A 131 -0.30 25.89 34.46
C SER A 131 1.14 25.97 33.94
N PRO A 132 1.39 26.57 32.76
CA PRO A 132 2.74 26.74 32.25
C PRO A 132 3.60 27.54 33.23
N PRO A 133 4.87 27.17 33.46
CA PRO A 133 5.77 27.95 34.28
C PRO A 133 5.96 29.36 33.68
N HIS A 134 5.73 30.40 34.49
CA HIS A 134 5.99 31.79 34.10
C HIS A 134 7.50 32.03 33.96
N LEU A 135 7.98 32.06 32.72
CA LEU A 135 9.32 32.52 32.38
C LEU A 135 9.36 34.05 32.51
N LYS A 136 10.07 34.57 33.52
CA LYS A 136 10.54 35.96 33.50
C LYS A 136 11.67 36.05 32.48
N LEU A 137 11.35 36.40 31.24
CA LEU A 137 12.34 36.82 30.27
C LEU A 137 12.27 38.34 30.14
N ALA A 138 13.37 38.94 30.58
CA ALA A 138 13.68 40.33 30.44
C ALA A 138 13.64 40.75 28.96
N SER A 139 13.34 42.03 28.79
CA SER A 139 13.73 42.94 27.72
C SER A 139 14.73 42.37 26.70
N ASP A 140 14.44 42.51 25.41
CA ASP A 140 15.07 43.58 24.64
C ASP A 140 14.40 43.72 23.26
N GLU A 141 14.19 44.98 22.91
CA GLU A 141 13.68 45.53 21.65
C GLU A 141 14.75 45.44 20.52
N GLU A 142 14.38 45.83 19.29
CA GLU A 142 15.24 46.14 18.10
C GLU A 142 15.41 45.01 17.04
N SER A 143 15.40 45.17 15.71
CA SER A 143 14.76 45.99 14.64
C SER A 143 15.13 45.29 13.30
N PRO A 144 14.39 45.36 12.17
CA PRO A 144 14.58 44.49 10.99
C PRO A 144 15.07 45.20 9.71
N ASP A 145 16.33 45.01 9.28
CA ASP A 145 16.90 45.82 8.17
C ASP A 145 18.07 45.18 7.34
N ASP A 146 17.92 44.03 6.64
CA ASP A 146 19.04 43.55 5.78
C ASP A 146 18.60 42.79 4.50
N TYR A 147 18.22 43.57 3.49
CA TYR A 147 17.96 43.15 2.12
C TYR A 147 19.29 43.12 1.32
N TYR A 148 19.51 42.06 0.53
CA TYR A 148 20.60 41.85 -0.46
C TYR A 148 22.06 41.81 0.02
N SER A 149 22.65 40.60 0.09
CA SER A 149 24.00 40.29 -0.43
C SER A 149 24.35 38.80 -0.24
N ARG A 150 23.77 37.91 -1.05
CA ARG A 150 24.29 36.52 -1.15
C ARG A 150 23.85 35.80 -2.44
N PHE A 151 24.19 36.33 -3.60
CA PHE A 151 24.21 35.54 -4.84
C PHE A 151 25.26 36.12 -5.77
N ASP A 152 26.52 35.83 -5.49
CA ASP A 152 27.57 35.73 -6.51
C ASP A 152 28.76 34.99 -5.90
N GLY A 153 29.14 33.86 -6.48
CA GLY A 153 30.45 33.27 -6.20
C GLY A 153 30.58 31.76 -6.00
N LEU A 154 29.72 30.91 -6.58
CA LEU A 154 30.03 29.48 -6.66
C LEU A 154 29.49 28.86 -7.95
N TRP A 155 30.23 29.02 -9.05
CA TRP A 155 30.43 28.06 -10.15
C TRP A 155 31.38 28.68 -11.19
N SER A 156 32.66 28.79 -10.81
CA SER A 156 33.78 28.82 -11.76
C SER A 156 34.59 27.54 -11.59
#